data_AF-A0A0H2R1F7-F1
#
_entry.id   AF-A0A0H2R1F7-F1
#
_cell.length_a   1.000
_cell.length_b   1.000
_cell.length_c   1.000
_cell.angle_alpha   90.00
_cell.angle_beta   90.00
_cell.angle_gamma   90.00
#
_symmetry.space_group_name_H-M   'P 1'
#
loop_
_entity.id
_entity.type
_entity.pdbx_description
1 polymer ?
#
loop_
_entity_poly.entity_id
_entity_poly.type
_entity_poly.pdbx_seq_one_letter_code
_entity_poly.pdbx_strand_id
1 'polypeptide(L)'
;MGELFEDDTTTVLTYFSTWSTNYTMSNLPGPGRLIGNLHSRAGSALEKRLGRRARQEANEEYKGAVAMLQSSGWEIDAMFLSVDPKEHEKVCRVLLICAKSGDVNIQLKAFQTIVHYFVKYTSKVQSAFKSEFKRLNEISDVTTFSWKHAGTDYSINWRYWYKQASRCLSSQQCLFFEAAAEFDGTRSFSLELSHFEMLLVGCCSTSDMLLAVRFLDWHWNRSGIREYVRRKGLHDPALINLARALVVHWEIYSSQAIDSAPIQAQVHESLIFVKGVLECTTDEKTDPSDRLSEHSAPSVVWVAIFELYHFLRVHSARFEEWYGEDYIFLSRTWRAICEEYFPNPAHVELRQKVLCLQDIYGPAMRRRHPPRR
;
A
#
# COMPACT_ATOMS: atom_id res chain seq x y z
N MET A 1 -9.30 -2.14 10.13
CA MET A 1 -9.38 -3.59 9.80
C MET A 1 -10.61 -3.99 9.00
N GLY A 2 -11.84 -3.56 9.34
CA GLY A 2 -13.07 -3.97 8.60
C GLY A 2 -13.01 -3.75 7.08
N GLU A 3 -12.45 -2.62 6.63
CA GLU A 3 -12.31 -2.29 5.21
C GLU A 3 -11.40 -3.26 4.41
N LEU A 4 -10.48 -3.97 5.06
CA LEU A 4 -9.69 -5.03 4.39
C LEU A 4 -10.52 -6.30 4.14
N PHE A 5 -11.62 -6.48 4.88
CA PHE A 5 -12.48 -7.67 4.84
C PHE A 5 -13.85 -7.43 4.16
N GLU A 6 -14.34 -6.19 4.06
CA GLU A 6 -15.71 -5.89 3.63
C GLU A 6 -15.98 -5.95 2.10
N ASP A 7 -14.96 -6.09 1.25
CA ASP A 7 -15.16 -6.12 -0.22
C ASP A 7 -15.65 -7.47 -0.80
N ASP A 8 -15.86 -8.51 0.03
CA ASP A 8 -16.15 -9.87 -0.46
C ASP A 8 -17.63 -10.18 -0.75
N THR A 9 -18.51 -9.18 -0.74
CA THR A 9 -19.87 -9.32 -1.30
C THR A 9 -19.84 -9.19 -2.81
N THR A 10 -19.26 -10.17 -3.50
CA THR A 10 -19.35 -10.28 -4.95
C THR A 10 -20.77 -10.70 -5.32
N THR A 11 -21.56 -9.77 -5.84
CA THR A 11 -22.88 -10.04 -6.42
C THR A 11 -22.67 -10.93 -7.65
N VAL A 12 -22.77 -12.25 -7.45
CA VAL A 12 -22.67 -13.24 -8.53
C VAL A 12 -23.88 -13.05 -9.45
N LEU A 13 -23.70 -12.26 -10.51
CA LEU A 13 -24.70 -12.05 -11.55
C LEU A 13 -24.73 -13.28 -12.46
N THR A 14 -25.50 -14.31 -12.07
CA THR A 14 -25.74 -15.49 -12.91
C THR A 14 -26.59 -15.08 -14.11
N TYR A 15 -25.94 -14.71 -15.21
CA TYR A 15 -26.58 -14.51 -16.50
C TYR A 15 -26.88 -15.89 -17.13
N PHE A 16 -28.08 -16.42 -16.85
CA PHE A 16 -28.61 -17.59 -17.55
C PHE A 16 -29.01 -17.19 -18.97
N SER A 17 -28.10 -17.35 -19.93
CA SER A 17 -28.43 -17.23 -21.35
C SER A 17 -29.38 -18.36 -21.75
N THR A 18 -30.62 -18.01 -22.05
CA THR A 18 -31.60 -18.85 -22.74
C THR A 18 -31.02 -19.35 -24.06
N TRP A 19 -30.69 -20.64 -24.09
CA TRP A 19 -30.22 -21.37 -25.26
C TRP A 19 -31.33 -21.37 -26.33
N SER A 20 -31.21 -20.50 -27.33
CA SER A 20 -32.05 -20.53 -28.53
C SER A 20 -31.62 -21.71 -29.40
N THR A 21 -32.35 -22.82 -29.30
CA THR A 21 -32.18 -24.01 -30.15
C THR A 21 -32.82 -23.78 -31.52
N ASN A 22 -32.21 -22.93 -32.35
CA ASN A 22 -32.40 -23.03 -33.80
C ASN A 22 -31.49 -24.16 -34.32
N TYR A 23 -31.85 -25.40 -33.96
CA TYR A 23 -31.26 -26.61 -34.51
C TYR A 23 -31.72 -26.71 -35.97
N THR A 24 -30.91 -26.21 -36.90
CA THR A 24 -31.15 -26.35 -38.34
C THR A 24 -31.21 -27.84 -38.69
N MET A 25 -32.32 -28.25 -39.33
CA MET A 25 -32.60 -29.61 -39.83
C MET A 25 -31.56 -30.10 -40.88
N SER A 26 -30.31 -30.28 -40.49
CA SER A 26 -29.20 -30.77 -41.33
C SER A 26 -28.98 -32.29 -41.21
N ASN A 27 -29.83 -32.99 -40.47
CA ASN A 27 -29.65 -34.42 -40.16
C ASN A 27 -30.27 -35.38 -41.20
N LEU A 28 -30.70 -34.88 -42.37
CA LEU A 28 -31.14 -35.74 -43.46
C LEU A 28 -29.92 -36.40 -44.15
N PRO A 29 -29.92 -37.73 -44.36
CA PRO A 29 -28.84 -38.42 -45.05
C PRO A 29 -28.77 -37.95 -46.51
N GLY A 30 -27.70 -37.24 -46.86
CA GLY A 30 -27.43 -36.77 -48.22
C GLY A 30 -25.97 -36.35 -48.39
N PRO A 31 -25.49 -36.17 -49.64
CA PRO A 31 -24.11 -35.80 -49.94
C PRO A 31 -23.63 -34.54 -49.19
N GLY A 32 -24.54 -33.59 -48.94
CA GLY A 32 -24.27 -32.39 -48.16
C GLY A 32 -23.81 -32.66 -46.72
N ARG A 33 -24.24 -33.77 -46.11
CA ARG A 33 -23.83 -34.14 -44.74
C ARG A 33 -22.37 -34.56 -44.67
N LEU A 34 -21.86 -35.24 -45.71
CA LEU A 34 -20.45 -35.62 -45.78
C LEU A 34 -19.55 -34.39 -45.91
N ILE A 35 -19.95 -33.43 -46.76
CA ILE A 35 -19.25 -32.16 -46.95
C ILE A 35 -19.29 -31.32 -45.66
N GLY A 36 -20.45 -31.19 -45.01
CA GLY A 36 -20.59 -30.47 -43.74
C GLY A 36 -19.73 -31.07 -42.62
N ASN A 37 -19.72 -32.41 -42.49
CA ASN A 37 -18.85 -33.09 -41.52
C ASN A 37 -17.37 -32.88 -41.81
N LEU A 38 -16.97 -32.85 -43.09
CA LEU A 38 -15.59 -32.57 -43.48
C LEU A 38 -15.18 -31.15 -43.09
N HIS A 39 -16.00 -30.15 -43.39
CA HIS A 39 -15.74 -28.75 -43.00
C HIS A 39 -15.71 -28.57 -41.47
N SER A 40 -16.63 -29.20 -40.75
CA SER A 40 -16.65 -29.16 -39.28
C SER A 40 -15.36 -29.77 -38.68
N ARG A 41 -14.91 -30.92 -39.21
CA ARG A 41 -13.66 -31.54 -38.79
C ARG A 41 -12.44 -30.68 -39.15
N ALA A 42 -12.42 -30.11 -40.34
CA ALA A 42 -11.34 -29.22 -40.78
C ALA A 42 -11.27 -27.95 -39.93
N GLY A 43 -12.42 -27.32 -39.65
CA GLY A 43 -12.54 -26.16 -38.75
C GLY A 43 -12.05 -26.47 -37.35
N SER A 44 -12.55 -27.55 -36.74
CA SER A 44 -12.11 -27.98 -35.41
C SER A 44 -10.62 -28.32 -35.34
N ALA A 45 -10.04 -28.92 -36.40
CA ALA A 45 -8.61 -29.18 -36.46
C ALA A 45 -7.78 -27.88 -36.58
N LEU A 46 -8.25 -26.90 -37.37
CA LEU A 46 -7.62 -25.59 -37.51
C LEU A 46 -7.68 -24.80 -36.20
N GLU A 47 -8.85 -24.71 -35.57
CA GLU A 47 -9.06 -24.07 -34.27
C GLU A 47 -8.16 -24.68 -33.19
N LYS A 48 -8.05 -26.01 -33.13
CA LYS A 48 -7.14 -26.69 -32.19
C LYS A 48 -5.68 -26.36 -32.46
N ARG A 49 -5.26 -26.27 -33.73
CA ARG A 49 -3.88 -25.92 -34.09
C ARG A 49 -3.56 -24.46 -33.77
N LEU A 50 -4.45 -23.53 -34.11
CA LEU A 50 -4.31 -22.11 -33.79
C LEU A 50 -4.32 -21.89 -32.28
N GLY A 51 -5.24 -22.53 -31.56
CA GLY A 51 -5.31 -22.47 -30.10
C GLY A 51 -4.05 -23.01 -29.41
N ARG A 52 -3.43 -24.08 -29.93
CA ARG A 52 -2.14 -24.58 -29.40
C ARG A 52 -1.02 -23.57 -29.60
N ARG A 53 -0.92 -22.95 -30.78
CA ARG A 53 0.12 -21.93 -31.06
C ARG A 53 -0.06 -20.70 -30.17
N ALA A 54 -1.28 -20.18 -30.06
CA ALA A 54 -1.58 -19.04 -29.18
C ALA A 54 -1.25 -19.34 -27.71
N ARG A 55 -1.58 -20.55 -27.21
CA ARG A 55 -1.20 -20.96 -25.85
C ARG A 55 0.30 -21.09 -25.66
N GLN A 56 1.02 -21.61 -26.67
CA GLN A 56 2.47 -21.73 -26.60
C GLN A 56 3.12 -20.34 -26.54
N GLU A 57 2.69 -19.42 -27.40
CA GLU A 57 3.19 -18.03 -27.41
C GLU A 57 2.91 -17.33 -26.08
N ALA A 58 1.68 -17.43 -25.55
CA ALA A 58 1.33 -16.87 -24.25
C ALA A 58 2.15 -17.48 -23.10
N ASN A 59 2.45 -18.78 -23.16
CA ASN A 59 3.29 -19.44 -22.16
C ASN A 59 4.75 -18.97 -22.22
N GLU A 60 5.31 -18.77 -23.41
CA GLU A 60 6.68 -18.25 -23.56
C GLU A 60 6.77 -16.79 -23.12
N GLU A 61 5.75 -15.98 -23.44
CA GLU A 61 5.65 -14.61 -22.95
C GLU A 61 5.57 -14.56 -21.42
N TYR A 62 4.73 -15.41 -20.82
CA TYR A 62 4.63 -15.52 -19.36
C TYR A 62 5.96 -15.93 -18.71
N LYS A 63 6.66 -16.94 -19.25
CA LYS A 63 7.98 -17.34 -18.74
C LYS A 63 8.98 -16.18 -18.81
N GLY A 64 8.99 -15.43 -19.92
CA GLY A 64 9.84 -14.26 -20.07
C GLY A 64 9.53 -13.17 -19.05
N ALA A 65 8.24 -12.91 -18.81
CA ALA A 65 7.79 -11.95 -17.80
C ALA A 65 8.20 -12.37 -16.38
N VAL A 66 8.03 -13.65 -16.04
CA VAL A 66 8.44 -14.19 -14.73
C VAL A 66 9.96 -14.11 -14.57
N ALA A 67 10.74 -14.44 -15.59
CA ALA A 67 12.19 -14.34 -15.55
C ALA A 67 12.66 -12.91 -15.32
N MET A 68 12.04 -11.92 -15.99
CA MET A 68 12.33 -10.49 -15.79
C MET A 68 11.90 -10.01 -14.39
N LEU A 69 10.77 -10.45 -13.86
CA LEU A 69 10.36 -10.12 -12.49
C LEU A 69 11.29 -10.77 -11.44
N GLN A 70 11.85 -11.94 -11.76
CA GLN A 70 12.77 -12.67 -10.91
C GLN A 70 14.22 -12.22 -11.02
N SER A 71 14.59 -11.50 -12.07
CA SER A 71 15.92 -10.92 -12.21
C SER A 71 16.20 -9.87 -11.12
N SER A 72 17.44 -9.41 -11.03
CA SER A 72 17.79 -8.33 -10.12
C SER A 72 16.96 -7.09 -10.45
N GLY A 73 16.38 -6.43 -9.44
CA GLY A 73 15.57 -5.21 -9.62
C GLY A 73 16.25 -4.10 -10.44
N TRP A 74 17.57 -4.16 -10.57
CA TRP A 74 18.37 -3.31 -11.45
C TRP A 74 17.87 -3.24 -12.91
N GLU A 75 17.43 -4.35 -13.51
CA GLU A 75 16.97 -4.34 -14.91
C GLU A 75 15.71 -3.50 -15.07
N ILE A 76 14.75 -3.69 -14.14
CA ILE A 76 13.51 -2.92 -14.12
C ILE A 76 13.80 -1.44 -13.80
N ASP A 77 14.73 -1.17 -12.88
CA ASP A 77 15.21 0.18 -12.57
C ASP A 77 15.78 0.88 -13.80
N ALA A 78 16.67 0.20 -14.54
CA ALA A 78 17.29 0.74 -15.74
C ALA A 78 16.25 1.09 -16.81
N MET A 79 15.21 0.25 -16.96
CA MET A 79 14.11 0.51 -17.89
C MET A 79 13.29 1.75 -17.48
N PHE A 80 12.95 1.93 -16.20
CA PHE A 80 12.25 3.15 -15.75
C PHE A 80 13.12 4.42 -15.74
N LEU A 81 14.44 4.27 -15.58
CA LEU A 81 15.40 5.36 -15.74
C LEU A 81 15.58 5.76 -17.20
N SER A 82 15.28 4.87 -18.16
CA SER A 82 15.27 5.20 -19.58
C SER A 82 14.37 6.40 -19.87
N VAL A 83 14.76 7.19 -20.86
CA VAL A 83 13.96 8.28 -21.41
C VAL A 83 12.89 7.75 -22.37
N ASP A 84 13.06 6.53 -22.89
CA ASP A 84 12.13 5.91 -23.84
C ASP A 84 10.84 5.41 -23.13
N PRO A 85 9.66 5.98 -23.43
CA PRO A 85 8.40 5.51 -22.87
C PRO A 85 8.08 4.05 -23.20
N LYS A 86 8.61 3.50 -24.30
CA LYS A 86 8.38 2.10 -24.68
C LYS A 86 9.01 1.11 -23.72
N GLU A 87 10.14 1.49 -23.11
CA GLU A 87 10.75 0.65 -22.07
C GLU A 87 9.87 0.63 -20.80
N HIS A 88 9.22 1.76 -20.46
CA HIS A 88 8.26 1.81 -19.35
C HIS A 88 7.02 0.95 -19.63
N GLU A 89 6.46 1.03 -20.85
CA GLU A 89 5.34 0.21 -21.30
C GLU A 89 5.69 -1.29 -21.25
N LYS A 90 6.89 -1.66 -21.71
CA LYS A 90 7.37 -3.04 -21.68
C LYS A 90 7.47 -3.60 -20.26
N VAL A 91 7.98 -2.82 -19.30
CA VAL A 91 7.98 -3.22 -17.89
C VAL A 91 6.55 -3.37 -17.37
N CYS A 92 5.69 -2.38 -17.62
CA CYS A 92 4.30 -2.41 -17.15
C CYS A 92 3.56 -3.63 -17.70
N ARG A 93 3.78 -4.00 -18.96
CA ARG A 93 3.26 -5.24 -19.56
C ARG A 93 3.73 -6.48 -18.80
N VAL A 94 5.02 -6.59 -18.51
CA VAL A 94 5.57 -7.70 -17.72
C VAL A 94 4.91 -7.78 -16.34
N LEU A 95 4.73 -6.65 -15.67
CA LEU A 95 4.07 -6.60 -14.36
C LEU A 95 2.59 -7.00 -14.45
N LEU A 96 1.85 -6.60 -15.49
CA LEU A 96 0.46 -7.02 -15.70
C LEU A 96 0.33 -8.54 -15.92
N ILE A 97 1.27 -9.13 -16.67
CA ILE A 97 1.29 -10.58 -16.91
C ILE A 97 1.53 -11.33 -15.61
N CYS A 98 2.50 -10.90 -14.81
CA CYS A 98 2.81 -11.52 -13.53
C CYS A 98 1.70 -11.29 -12.48
N ALA A 99 1.04 -10.14 -12.48
CA ALA A 99 -0.11 -9.84 -11.62
C ALA A 99 -1.32 -10.76 -11.92
N LYS A 100 -1.49 -11.18 -13.18
CA LYS A 100 -2.52 -12.14 -13.62
C LYS A 100 -2.11 -13.61 -13.38
N SER A 101 -0.96 -13.89 -12.78
CA SER A 101 -0.47 -15.26 -12.57
C SER A 101 -1.33 -16.05 -11.58
N GLY A 102 -1.51 -17.36 -11.83
CA GLY A 102 -2.11 -18.27 -10.84
C GLY A 102 -1.20 -18.61 -9.66
N ASP A 103 0.08 -18.22 -9.70
CA ASP A 103 1.01 -18.38 -8.58
C ASP A 103 0.95 -17.14 -7.67
N VAL A 104 0.46 -17.34 -6.45
CA VAL A 104 0.27 -16.30 -5.43
C VAL A 104 1.58 -15.56 -5.10
N ASN A 105 2.73 -16.23 -5.15
CA ASN A 105 4.03 -15.59 -4.87
C ASN A 105 4.47 -14.68 -6.02
N ILE A 106 4.21 -15.09 -7.26
CA ILE A 106 4.48 -14.26 -8.45
C ILE A 106 3.58 -13.03 -8.45
N GLN A 107 2.28 -13.19 -8.13
CA GLN A 107 1.36 -12.06 -7.97
C GLN A 107 1.85 -11.09 -6.88
N LEU A 108 2.18 -11.61 -5.70
CA LEU A 108 2.66 -10.82 -4.58
C LEU A 108 3.89 -10.01 -4.95
N LYS A 109 4.88 -10.63 -5.61
CA LYS A 109 6.08 -9.94 -6.08
C LYS A 109 5.74 -8.87 -7.12
N ALA A 110 4.85 -9.17 -8.06
CA ALA A 110 4.40 -8.19 -9.05
C ALA A 110 3.72 -6.98 -8.39
N PHE A 111 2.85 -7.18 -7.41
CA PHE A 111 2.19 -6.11 -6.68
C PHE A 111 3.17 -5.23 -5.91
N GLN A 112 4.12 -5.85 -5.20
CA GLN A 112 5.21 -5.13 -4.52
C GLN A 112 6.00 -4.28 -5.50
N THR A 113 6.36 -4.84 -6.66
CA THR A 113 7.09 -4.13 -7.71
C THR A 113 6.27 -2.98 -8.30
N ILE A 114 4.98 -3.16 -8.56
CA ILE A 114 4.08 -2.10 -9.01
C ILE A 114 4.09 -0.93 -8.03
N VAL A 115 3.85 -1.20 -6.74
CA VAL A 115 3.80 -0.15 -5.71
C VAL A 115 5.16 0.54 -5.55
N HIS A 116 6.25 -0.23 -5.53
CA HIS A 116 7.60 0.31 -5.43
C HIS A 116 7.91 1.31 -6.54
N TYR A 117 7.69 0.91 -7.80
CA TYR A 117 7.95 1.78 -8.94
C TYR A 117 6.97 2.94 -9.04
N PHE A 118 5.72 2.74 -8.63
CA PHE A 118 4.75 3.81 -8.56
C PHE A 118 5.21 4.93 -7.61
N VAL A 119 5.72 4.59 -6.43
CA VAL A 119 6.23 5.59 -5.47
C VAL A 119 7.47 6.32 -5.98
N LYS A 120 8.31 5.62 -6.74
CA LYS A 120 9.59 6.14 -7.27
C LYS A 120 9.40 7.00 -8.52
N TYR A 121 8.44 6.65 -9.38
CA TYR A 121 8.22 7.24 -10.70
C TYR A 121 6.72 7.37 -11.05
N THR A 122 5.94 7.99 -10.17
CA THR A 122 4.48 8.14 -10.24
C THR A 122 3.96 8.38 -11.65
N SER A 123 4.34 9.48 -12.31
CA SER A 123 3.81 9.88 -13.62
C SER A 123 4.23 8.91 -14.73
N LYS A 124 5.47 8.41 -14.71
CA LYS A 124 5.95 7.46 -15.72
C LYS A 124 5.17 6.15 -15.64
N VAL A 125 5.01 5.63 -14.43
CA VAL A 125 4.28 4.38 -14.18
C VAL A 125 2.81 4.53 -14.55
N GLN A 126 2.15 5.60 -14.11
CA GLN A 126 0.74 5.86 -14.45
C GLN A 126 0.53 5.97 -15.96
N SER A 127 1.37 6.75 -16.65
CA SER A 127 1.29 6.91 -18.11
C SER A 127 1.46 5.58 -18.84
N ALA A 128 2.48 4.80 -18.45
CA ALA A 128 2.77 3.51 -19.08
C ALA A 128 1.66 2.48 -18.86
N PHE A 129 1.15 2.32 -17.64
CA PHE A 129 0.00 1.43 -17.39
C PHE A 129 -1.25 1.90 -18.14
N LYS A 130 -1.54 3.21 -18.19
CA LYS A 130 -2.67 3.74 -18.95
C LYS A 130 -2.55 3.44 -20.44
N SER A 131 -1.34 3.57 -21.00
CA SER A 131 -1.05 3.20 -22.39
C SER A 131 -1.29 1.71 -22.63
N GLU A 132 -0.79 0.85 -21.73
CA GLU A 132 -0.98 -0.60 -21.82
C GLU A 132 -2.45 -1.04 -21.70
N PHE A 133 -3.21 -0.48 -20.76
CA PHE A 133 -4.65 -0.75 -20.65
C PHE A 133 -5.41 -0.33 -21.91
N LYS A 134 -5.07 0.84 -22.48
CA LYS A 134 -5.64 1.30 -23.75
C LYS A 134 -5.28 0.35 -24.90
N ARG A 135 -4.02 -0.12 -24.96
CA ARG A 135 -3.52 -1.06 -25.98
C ARG A 135 -4.24 -2.40 -25.91
N LEU A 136 -4.54 -2.89 -24.70
CA LEU A 136 -5.25 -4.14 -24.46
C LEU A 136 -6.78 -4.00 -24.56
N ASN A 137 -7.29 -2.77 -24.71
CA ASN A 137 -8.72 -2.45 -24.63
C ASN A 137 -9.34 -2.94 -23.30
N GLU A 138 -8.61 -2.76 -22.21
CA GLU A 138 -8.97 -3.16 -20.86
C GLU A 138 -9.27 -1.94 -19.98
N ILE A 139 -10.20 -2.08 -19.03
CA ILE A 139 -10.48 -1.07 -18.00
C ILE A 139 -9.68 -1.45 -16.75
N SER A 140 -8.82 -0.54 -16.26
CA SER A 140 -7.90 -0.83 -15.14
C SER A 140 -8.59 -1.47 -13.93
N ASP A 141 -9.71 -0.90 -13.49
CA ASP A 141 -10.43 -1.37 -12.31
C ASP A 141 -11.02 -2.78 -12.50
N VAL A 142 -11.45 -3.11 -13.73
CA VAL A 142 -11.92 -4.46 -14.09
C VAL A 142 -10.75 -5.43 -14.17
N THR A 143 -9.63 -5.00 -14.73
CA THR A 143 -8.42 -5.84 -14.85
C THR A 143 -7.84 -6.16 -13.49
N THR A 144 -7.69 -5.18 -12.60
CA THR A 144 -7.15 -5.40 -11.26
C THR A 144 -8.06 -6.32 -10.45
N PHE A 145 -9.40 -6.15 -10.55
CA PHE A 145 -10.36 -7.06 -9.93
C PHE A 145 -10.20 -8.53 -10.40
N SER A 146 -9.82 -8.74 -11.66
CA SER A 146 -9.62 -10.09 -12.22
C SER A 146 -8.39 -10.84 -11.67
N TRP A 147 -7.48 -10.17 -10.95
CA TRP A 147 -6.31 -10.82 -10.35
C TRP A 147 -6.68 -11.73 -9.18
N LYS A 148 -7.85 -11.52 -8.56
CA LYS A 148 -8.35 -12.39 -7.49
C LYS A 148 -9.05 -13.61 -8.10
N HIS A 149 -8.57 -14.80 -7.76
CA HIS A 149 -9.17 -16.06 -8.19
C HIS A 149 -10.19 -16.56 -7.17
N ALA A 150 -11.36 -16.98 -7.67
CA ALA A 150 -12.40 -17.56 -6.84
C ALA A 150 -11.91 -18.86 -6.17
N GLY A 151 -12.15 -19.00 -4.86
CA GLY A 151 -11.78 -20.18 -4.09
C GLY A 151 -10.34 -20.19 -3.55
N THR A 152 -9.52 -19.19 -3.87
CA THR A 152 -8.17 -19.06 -3.30
C THR A 152 -8.21 -18.31 -1.98
N ASP A 153 -7.66 -18.91 -0.91
CA ASP A 153 -7.47 -18.21 0.37
C ASP A 153 -6.19 -17.37 0.34
N TYR A 154 -6.37 -16.06 0.25
CA TYR A 154 -5.27 -15.10 0.20
C TYR A 154 -4.86 -14.62 1.58
N SER A 155 -3.55 -14.65 1.85
CA SER A 155 -2.95 -14.11 3.08
C SER A 155 -3.19 -12.61 3.24
N ILE A 156 -3.13 -12.10 4.48
CA ILE A 156 -3.25 -10.66 4.76
C ILE A 156 -2.22 -9.85 3.98
N ASN A 157 -0.99 -10.34 3.89
CA ASN A 157 0.08 -9.68 3.13
C ASN A 157 -0.24 -9.59 1.63
N TRP A 158 -0.76 -10.68 1.04
CA TRP A 158 -1.22 -10.63 -0.35
C TRP A 158 -2.34 -9.60 -0.53
N ARG A 159 -3.35 -9.59 0.35
CA ARG A 159 -4.48 -8.64 0.28
C ARG A 159 -4.02 -7.20 0.41
N TYR A 160 -3.06 -6.94 1.31
CA TYR A 160 -2.43 -5.63 1.48
C TYR A 160 -1.79 -5.16 0.18
N TRP A 161 -0.86 -5.93 -0.40
CA TRP A 161 -0.17 -5.54 -1.63
C TRP A 161 -1.10 -5.48 -2.84
N TYR A 162 -2.07 -6.38 -2.94
CA TYR A 162 -3.12 -6.33 -3.95
C TYR A 162 -3.90 -5.01 -3.89
N LYS A 163 -4.38 -4.60 -2.71
CA LYS A 163 -5.13 -3.34 -2.56
C LYS A 163 -4.26 -2.12 -2.91
N GLN A 164 -3.01 -2.11 -2.49
CA GLN A 164 -2.07 -1.03 -2.81
C GLN A 164 -1.78 -0.96 -4.32
N ALA A 165 -1.45 -2.08 -4.96
CA ALA A 165 -1.19 -2.13 -6.40
C ALA A 165 -2.44 -1.75 -7.20
N SER A 166 -3.62 -2.25 -6.82
CA SER A 166 -4.89 -1.88 -7.46
C SER A 166 -5.15 -0.39 -7.34
N ARG A 167 -4.88 0.20 -6.16
CA ARG A 167 -5.01 1.65 -5.97
C ARG A 167 -4.04 2.42 -6.86
N CYS A 168 -2.76 2.01 -6.97
CA CYS A 168 -1.79 2.64 -7.88
C CYS A 168 -2.24 2.66 -9.35
N LEU A 169 -3.01 1.66 -9.78
CA LEU A 169 -3.49 1.55 -11.16
C LEU A 169 -4.90 2.14 -11.38
N SER A 170 -5.56 2.55 -10.31
CA SER A 170 -6.93 3.08 -10.35
C SER A 170 -7.06 4.22 -11.35
N SER A 171 -8.12 4.18 -12.15
CA SER A 171 -8.43 5.26 -13.11
C SER A 171 -9.00 6.51 -12.44
N GLN A 172 -9.45 6.38 -11.19
CA GLN A 172 -10.03 7.46 -10.40
C GLN A 172 -8.99 8.54 -10.06
N GLN A 173 -9.18 9.73 -10.63
CA GLN A 173 -8.42 10.92 -10.23
C GLN A 173 -8.84 11.36 -8.82
N CYS A 174 -7.86 11.66 -7.98
CA CYS A 174 -8.07 12.27 -6.67
C CYS A 174 -6.88 13.14 -6.31
N LEU A 175 -7.08 14.03 -5.34
CA LEU A 175 -6.06 14.97 -4.86
C LEU A 175 -4.76 14.26 -4.44
N PHE A 176 -4.86 13.02 -3.92
CA PHE A 176 -3.70 12.21 -3.59
C PHE A 176 -2.79 11.98 -4.79
N PHE A 177 -3.33 11.61 -5.95
CA PHE A 177 -2.51 11.32 -7.14
C PHE A 177 -1.96 12.58 -7.79
N GLU A 178 -2.69 13.69 -7.72
CA GLU A 178 -2.19 15.00 -8.16
C GLU A 178 -0.98 15.41 -7.31
N ALA A 179 -1.07 15.30 -5.99
CA ALA A 179 0.05 15.56 -5.09
C ALA A 179 1.20 14.56 -5.28
N ALA A 180 0.89 13.27 -5.51
CA ALA A 180 1.91 12.22 -5.70
C ALA A 180 2.76 12.43 -6.97
N ALA A 181 2.23 13.12 -7.99
CA ALA A 181 2.98 13.45 -9.20
C ALA A 181 4.07 14.51 -8.96
N GLU A 182 3.96 15.33 -7.91
CA GLU A 182 4.99 16.33 -7.56
C GLU A 182 6.30 15.69 -7.08
N PHE A 183 6.28 14.39 -6.73
CA PHE A 183 7.45 13.63 -6.31
C PHE A 183 8.24 13.06 -7.48
N ASP A 184 7.76 13.18 -8.72
CA ASP A 184 8.47 12.64 -9.89
C ASP A 184 9.83 13.29 -10.09
N GLY A 185 10.86 12.45 -10.21
CA GLY A 185 12.24 12.90 -10.41
C GLY A 185 12.91 13.46 -9.15
N THR A 186 12.22 13.47 -8.01
CA THR A 186 12.85 13.81 -6.73
C THR A 186 13.80 12.70 -6.28
N ARG A 187 14.85 13.10 -5.57
CA ARG A 187 15.86 12.16 -5.06
C ARG A 187 15.30 11.47 -3.81
N SER A 188 15.66 10.20 -3.64
CA SER A 188 15.32 9.48 -2.40
C SER A 188 15.91 10.20 -1.17
N PHE A 189 15.12 10.27 -0.10
CA PHE A 189 15.46 10.93 1.17
C PHE A 189 15.88 12.41 1.03
N SER A 190 15.27 13.19 0.13
CA SER A 190 15.63 14.60 -0.06
C SER A 190 14.61 15.62 0.46
N LEU A 191 13.39 15.20 0.76
CA LEU A 191 12.29 16.13 1.05
C LEU A 191 11.99 16.22 2.54
N GLU A 192 11.72 17.41 3.04
CA GLU A 192 11.23 17.61 4.42
C GLU A 192 9.73 17.31 4.53
N LEU A 193 9.22 17.13 5.75
CA LEU A 193 7.80 16.78 5.99
C LEU A 193 6.80 17.74 5.33
N SER A 194 7.12 19.03 5.23
CA SER A 194 6.26 20.04 4.61
C SER A 194 5.89 19.74 3.15
N HIS A 195 6.73 19.02 2.41
CA HIS A 195 6.47 18.62 1.02
C HIS A 195 5.37 17.56 0.92
N PHE A 196 5.06 16.86 2.01
CA PHE A 196 4.04 15.81 2.05
C PHE A 196 2.68 16.35 2.48
N GLU A 197 2.53 17.65 2.77
CA GLU A 197 1.29 18.24 3.28
C GLU A 197 0.11 17.96 2.34
N MET A 198 0.24 18.28 1.05
CA MET A 198 -0.83 18.04 0.08
C MET A 198 -1.13 16.54 -0.11
N LEU A 199 -0.10 15.69 -0.10
CA LEU A 199 -0.25 14.24 -0.20
C LEU A 199 -1.06 13.68 0.98
N LEU A 200 -0.72 14.10 2.20
CA LEU A 200 -1.35 13.65 3.44
C LEU A 200 -2.78 14.19 3.57
N VAL A 201 -3.03 15.45 3.20
CA VAL A 201 -4.39 16.01 3.19
C VAL A 201 -5.26 15.35 2.12
N GLY A 202 -4.69 14.98 0.97
CA GLY A 202 -5.37 14.31 -0.12
C GLY A 202 -5.77 12.85 0.17
N CYS A 203 -5.31 12.26 1.27
CA CYS A 203 -5.66 10.89 1.65
C CYS A 203 -7.15 10.78 2.03
N CYS A 204 -7.94 10.10 1.21
CA CYS A 204 -9.37 9.89 1.46
C CYS A 204 -9.73 8.46 1.88
N SER A 205 -8.78 7.53 1.78
CA SER A 205 -8.97 6.12 2.13
C SER A 205 -7.80 5.56 2.94
N THR A 206 -8.01 4.42 3.58
CA THR A 206 -6.93 3.65 4.22
C THR A 206 -5.83 3.27 3.22
N SER A 207 -6.20 2.97 1.97
CA SER A 207 -5.24 2.64 0.92
C SER A 207 -4.33 3.82 0.57
N ASP A 208 -4.87 5.04 0.51
CA ASP A 208 -4.08 6.26 0.25
C ASP A 208 -3.13 6.55 1.42
N MET A 209 -3.59 6.38 2.67
CA MET A 209 -2.74 6.53 3.85
C MET A 209 -1.54 5.58 3.81
N LEU A 210 -1.78 4.31 3.47
CA LEU A 210 -0.72 3.30 3.37
C LEU A 210 0.26 3.59 2.23
N LEU A 211 -0.23 4.13 1.10
CA LEU A 211 0.64 4.59 0.03
C LEU A 211 1.43 5.83 0.46
N ALA A 212 0.82 6.78 1.19
CA ALA A 212 1.49 7.97 1.71
C ALA A 212 2.70 7.60 2.60
N VAL A 213 2.56 6.57 3.45
CA VAL A 213 3.68 6.04 4.24
C VAL A 213 4.81 5.53 3.35
N ARG A 214 4.51 4.94 2.18
CA ARG A 214 5.56 4.52 1.22
C ARG A 214 6.25 5.71 0.55
N PHE A 215 5.51 6.77 0.23
CA PHE A 215 6.12 8.01 -0.25
C PHE A 215 7.04 8.64 0.80
N LEU A 216 6.63 8.65 2.07
CA LEU A 216 7.46 9.13 3.16
C LEU A 216 8.73 8.28 3.32
N ASP A 217 8.58 6.95 3.39
CA ASP A 217 9.70 5.99 3.43
C ASP A 217 10.73 6.28 2.32
N TRP A 218 10.28 6.51 1.09
CA TRP A 218 11.19 6.71 -0.03
C TRP A 218 11.80 8.12 -0.12
N HIS A 219 10.99 9.16 0.13
CA HIS A 219 11.34 10.55 -0.20
C HIS A 219 11.67 11.42 1.02
N TRP A 220 11.20 11.07 2.22
CA TRP A 220 11.35 11.91 3.41
C TRP A 220 12.77 11.83 3.95
N ASN A 221 13.45 12.97 4.03
CA ASN A 221 14.78 13.11 4.61
C ASN A 221 14.80 13.04 6.14
N ARG A 222 13.64 12.72 6.76
CA ARG A 222 13.48 12.56 8.21
C ARG A 222 13.65 13.84 9.03
N SER A 223 13.62 15.01 8.39
CA SER A 223 13.65 16.32 9.04
C SER A 223 12.33 17.08 8.91
N GLY A 224 12.25 18.23 9.59
CA GLY A 224 11.17 19.19 9.46
C GLY A 224 9.90 18.90 10.26
N ILE A 225 9.80 17.75 10.95
CA ILE A 225 8.64 17.45 11.82
C ILE A 225 8.46 18.51 12.90
N ARG A 226 9.56 18.99 13.51
CA ARG A 226 9.49 19.95 14.59
C ARG A 226 8.99 21.31 14.10
N GLU A 227 9.61 21.79 13.03
CA GLU A 227 9.26 23.04 12.36
C GLU A 227 7.80 23.00 11.87
N TYR A 228 7.37 21.85 11.33
CA TYR A 228 5.99 21.63 10.90
C TYR A 228 5.00 21.76 12.05
N VAL A 229 5.22 21.04 13.16
CA VAL A 229 4.33 21.07 14.34
C VAL A 229 4.28 22.46 14.97
N ARG A 230 5.40 23.17 15.07
CA ARG A 230 5.41 24.55 15.58
C ARG A 230 4.59 25.50 14.70
N ARG A 231 4.67 25.35 13.38
CA ARG A 231 4.01 26.22 12.40
C ARG A 231 2.51 25.93 12.25
N LYS A 232 2.13 24.65 12.22
CA LYS A 232 0.78 24.20 11.86
C LYS A 232 -0.05 23.74 13.06
N GLY A 233 0.60 23.42 14.18
CA GLY A 233 -0.03 22.89 15.37
C GLY A 233 -0.35 21.40 15.29
N LEU A 234 -0.80 20.83 16.41
CA LEU A 234 -1.14 19.40 16.53
C LEU A 234 -2.51 19.04 15.92
N HIS A 235 -3.32 20.04 15.60
CA HIS A 235 -4.65 19.86 15.00
C HIS A 235 -4.62 19.93 13.47
N ASP A 236 -3.43 20.07 12.89
CA ASP A 236 -3.26 20.11 11.44
C ASP A 236 -3.72 18.80 10.78
N PRO A 237 -4.58 18.86 9.74
CA PRO A 237 -5.10 17.67 9.08
C PRO A 237 -4.02 16.74 8.52
N ALA A 238 -2.91 17.28 7.99
CA ALA A 238 -1.84 16.46 7.44
C ALA A 238 -1.14 15.66 8.55
N LEU A 239 -0.89 16.29 9.71
CA LEU A 239 -0.28 15.63 10.87
C LEU A 239 -1.20 14.53 11.43
N ILE A 240 -2.51 14.78 11.51
CA ILE A 240 -3.50 13.78 11.93
C ILE A 240 -3.51 12.60 10.96
N ASN A 241 -3.50 12.86 9.65
CA ASN A 241 -3.48 11.80 8.63
C ASN A 241 -2.17 11.01 8.66
N LEU A 242 -1.02 11.66 8.86
CA LEU A 242 0.25 10.97 9.07
C LEU A 242 0.20 10.03 10.28
N ALA A 243 -0.26 10.54 11.43
CA ALA A 243 -0.36 9.75 12.65
C ALA A 243 -1.24 8.50 12.45
N ARG A 244 -2.41 8.68 11.82
CA ARG A 244 -3.32 7.59 11.46
C ARG A 244 -2.69 6.61 10.49
N ALA A 245 -2.02 7.10 9.45
CA ALA A 245 -1.39 6.27 8.43
C ALA A 245 -0.30 5.36 9.03
N LEU A 246 0.53 5.90 9.93
CA LEU A 246 1.54 5.14 10.66
C LEU A 246 0.88 4.10 11.56
N VAL A 247 -0.18 4.45 12.32
CA VAL A 247 -0.90 3.49 13.18
C VAL A 247 -1.47 2.34 12.35
N VAL A 248 -2.16 2.65 11.24
CA VAL A 248 -2.77 1.64 10.37
C VAL A 248 -1.71 0.73 9.75
N HIS A 249 -0.56 1.30 9.35
CA HIS A 249 0.58 0.50 8.90
C HIS A 249 1.02 -0.51 9.95
N TRP A 250 1.18 -0.07 11.21
CA TRP A 250 1.56 -0.93 12.33
C TRP A 250 0.51 -1.98 12.71
N GLU A 251 -0.78 -1.66 12.60
CA GLU A 251 -1.86 -2.63 12.80
C GLU A 251 -1.78 -3.75 11.77
N ILE A 252 -1.59 -3.41 10.48
CA ILE A 252 -1.44 -4.38 9.40
C ILE A 252 -0.19 -5.22 9.65
N TYR A 253 0.95 -4.58 9.92
CA TYR A 253 2.19 -5.29 10.18
C TYR A 253 2.06 -6.26 11.36
N SER A 254 1.47 -5.82 12.47
CA SER A 254 1.32 -6.64 13.68
C SER A 254 0.34 -7.81 13.49
N SER A 255 -0.56 -7.72 12.50
CA SER A 255 -1.47 -8.81 12.12
C SER A 255 -0.80 -9.87 11.24
N GLN A 256 0.33 -9.56 10.61
CA GLN A 256 1.03 -10.49 9.73
C GLN A 256 1.95 -11.42 10.56
N ALA A 257 1.71 -12.73 10.48
CA ALA A 257 2.54 -13.75 11.11
C ALA A 257 3.87 -14.01 10.34
N ILE A 258 4.44 -13.01 9.67
CA ILE A 258 5.42 -13.24 8.58
C ILE A 258 6.85 -12.85 8.98
N ASP A 259 7.80 -13.71 8.59
CA ASP A 259 9.26 -13.62 8.76
C ASP A 259 10.00 -12.80 7.65
N SER A 260 9.31 -11.96 6.86
CA SER A 260 9.88 -11.38 5.64
C SER A 260 10.16 -9.87 5.70
N ALA A 261 11.45 -9.51 5.83
CA ALA A 261 12.18 -8.33 5.29
C ALA A 261 11.59 -6.90 5.43
N PRO A 262 12.42 -5.86 5.14
CA PRO A 262 12.83 -4.87 6.14
C PRO A 262 11.72 -3.86 6.49
N ILE A 263 11.21 -3.99 7.71
CA ILE A 263 10.32 -3.02 8.40
C ILE A 263 11.11 -1.78 8.90
N GLN A 264 12.40 -1.72 8.56
CA GLN A 264 13.35 -0.79 9.17
C GLN A 264 13.04 0.66 8.89
N ALA A 265 12.59 0.96 7.68
CA ALA A 265 12.21 2.32 7.36
C ALA A 265 11.04 2.75 8.23
N GLN A 266 9.94 1.97 8.25
CA GLN A 266 8.70 2.40 8.88
C GLN A 266 8.82 2.53 10.41
N VAL A 267 9.71 1.75 11.04
CA VAL A 267 10.14 1.95 12.43
C VAL A 267 10.74 3.32 12.62
N HIS A 268 11.67 3.69 11.76
CA HIS A 268 12.39 4.94 11.85
C HIS A 268 11.47 6.13 11.60
N GLU A 269 10.62 6.10 10.57
CA GLU A 269 9.64 7.16 10.33
C GLU A 269 8.67 7.34 11.53
N SER A 270 8.20 6.23 12.10
CA SER A 270 7.32 6.27 13.28
C SER A 270 8.04 6.82 14.52
N LEU A 271 9.30 6.43 14.73
CA LEU A 271 10.11 6.90 15.85
C LEU A 271 10.39 8.40 15.74
N ILE A 272 10.82 8.88 14.56
CA ILE A 272 11.07 10.30 14.31
C ILE A 272 9.79 11.11 14.48
N PHE A 273 8.66 10.59 13.99
CA PHE A 273 7.37 11.23 14.19
C PHE A 273 7.04 11.38 15.67
N VAL A 274 7.09 10.29 16.44
CA VAL A 274 6.80 10.29 17.87
C VAL A 274 7.73 11.24 18.63
N LYS A 275 9.05 11.11 18.41
CA LYS A 275 10.07 11.93 19.08
C LYS A 275 9.94 13.40 18.69
N GLY A 276 9.79 13.69 17.41
CA GLY A 276 9.66 15.05 16.90
C GLY A 276 8.42 15.78 17.43
N VAL A 277 7.28 15.08 17.57
CA VAL A 277 6.09 15.67 18.18
C VAL A 277 6.28 15.90 19.69
N LEU A 278 6.86 14.94 20.41
CA LEU A 278 7.16 15.09 21.84
C LEU A 278 8.11 16.28 22.09
N GLU A 279 9.19 16.39 21.34
CA GLU A 279 10.16 17.49 21.42
C GLU A 279 9.51 18.85 21.14
N CYS A 280 8.57 18.94 20.19
CA CYS A 280 7.84 20.18 19.93
C CYS A 280 6.87 20.61 21.01
N THR A 281 6.54 19.70 21.92
CA THR A 281 5.66 20.00 23.05
C THR A 281 6.45 20.41 24.29
N THR A 282 7.78 20.24 24.28
CA THR A 282 8.66 20.65 25.39
C THR A 282 9.12 22.10 25.25
N ASP A 283 9.11 22.66 24.04
CA ASP A 283 9.60 24.02 23.78
C ASP A 283 8.78 25.09 24.50
N GLU A 284 9.41 25.74 25.48
CA GLU A 284 8.83 26.69 26.45
C GLU A 284 8.14 27.93 25.84
N LYS A 285 8.33 28.19 24.55
CA LYS A 285 7.83 29.42 23.90
C LYS A 285 6.37 29.36 23.49
N THR A 286 5.72 28.20 23.58
CA THR A 286 4.31 28.09 23.20
C THR A 286 3.45 28.12 24.45
N ASP A 287 2.51 29.09 24.52
CA ASP A 287 1.57 29.18 25.62
C ASP A 287 0.77 27.86 25.74
N PRO A 288 0.88 27.13 26.86
CA PRO A 288 0.21 25.85 27.03
C PRO A 288 -1.33 26.00 27.03
N SER A 289 -1.85 27.20 27.30
CA SER A 289 -3.29 27.46 27.33
C SER A 289 -3.96 27.38 25.95
N ASP A 290 -3.24 27.70 24.87
CA ASP A 290 -3.79 27.64 23.50
C ASP A 290 -3.93 26.21 22.95
N ARG A 291 -3.28 25.22 23.58
CA ARG A 291 -3.20 23.84 23.04
C ARG A 291 -4.20 22.85 23.65
N LEU A 292 -4.84 23.21 24.75
CA LEU A 292 -5.76 22.34 25.45
C LEU A 292 -6.98 23.16 25.86
N SER A 293 -7.99 23.24 25.00
CA SER A 293 -9.30 23.65 25.50
C SER A 293 -9.71 22.63 26.58
N GLU A 294 -10.05 23.12 27.77
CA GLU A 294 -10.27 22.32 28.99
C GLU A 294 -11.34 21.22 28.84
N HIS A 295 -12.09 21.19 27.73
CA HIS A 295 -13.23 20.29 27.51
C HIS A 295 -13.06 19.38 26.27
N SER A 296 -11.92 19.39 25.59
CA SER A 296 -11.71 18.54 24.42
C SER A 296 -11.12 17.18 24.81
N ALA A 297 -11.69 16.12 24.24
CA ALA A 297 -11.09 14.78 24.26
C ALA A 297 -9.61 14.85 23.81
N PRO A 298 -8.74 13.94 24.30
CA PRO A 298 -7.35 13.89 23.87
C PRO A 298 -7.27 13.97 22.35
N SER A 299 -6.40 14.86 21.84
CA SER A 299 -6.30 15.01 20.39
C SER A 299 -6.00 13.66 19.74
N VAL A 300 -6.57 13.43 18.56
CA VAL A 300 -6.38 12.19 17.79
C VAL A 300 -4.89 11.88 17.62
N VAL A 301 -4.05 12.92 17.51
CA VAL A 301 -2.59 12.78 17.42
C VAL A 301 -1.99 12.17 18.68
N TRP A 302 -2.42 12.58 19.89
CA TRP A 302 -1.89 12.01 21.12
C TRP A 302 -2.24 10.52 21.30
N VAL A 303 -3.46 10.14 20.92
CA VAL A 303 -3.87 8.72 20.90
C VAL A 303 -2.97 7.94 19.95
N ALA A 304 -2.77 8.45 18.73
CA ALA A 304 -1.91 7.81 17.74
C ALA A 304 -0.45 7.72 18.20
N ILE A 305 0.10 8.76 18.85
CA ILE A 305 1.47 8.72 19.40
C ILE A 305 1.60 7.63 20.45
N PHE A 306 0.62 7.51 21.36
CA PHE A 306 0.62 6.45 22.36
C PHE A 306 0.57 5.05 21.71
N GLU A 307 -0.28 4.87 20.70
CA GLU A 307 -0.39 3.61 19.96
C GLU A 307 0.91 3.28 19.21
N LEU A 308 1.50 4.23 18.51
CA LEU A 308 2.80 4.09 17.83
C LEU A 308 3.91 3.73 18.79
N TYR A 309 4.01 4.43 19.92
CA TYR A 309 4.98 4.11 20.96
C TYR A 309 4.78 2.67 21.46
N HIS A 310 3.53 2.23 21.66
CA HIS A 310 3.24 0.86 22.06
C HIS A 310 3.72 -0.16 21.02
N PHE A 311 3.44 0.08 19.73
CA PHE A 311 3.91 -0.78 18.65
C PHE A 311 5.43 -0.85 18.59
N LEU A 312 6.09 0.30 18.58
CA LEU A 312 7.56 0.40 18.54
C LEU A 312 8.19 -0.33 19.73
N ARG A 313 7.60 -0.22 20.92
CA ARG A 313 8.08 -0.93 22.11
C ARG A 313 7.85 -2.44 22.07
N VAL A 314 6.68 -2.90 21.59
CA VAL A 314 6.40 -4.35 21.47
C VAL A 314 7.36 -5.01 20.48
N HIS A 315 7.78 -4.28 19.45
CA HIS A 315 8.67 -4.79 18.41
C HIS A 315 10.15 -4.40 18.64
N SER A 316 10.50 -3.65 19.68
CA SER A 316 11.86 -3.11 19.87
C SER A 316 12.95 -4.17 19.96
N ALA A 317 12.65 -5.35 20.53
CA ALA A 317 13.60 -6.47 20.61
C ALA A 317 14.07 -6.97 19.23
N ARG A 318 13.24 -6.82 18.18
CA ARG A 318 13.62 -7.16 16.80
C ARG A 318 14.57 -6.13 16.17
N PHE A 319 14.68 -4.98 16.80
CA PHE A 319 15.29 -3.78 16.27
C PHE A 319 16.50 -3.32 17.09
N GLU A 320 16.79 -3.97 18.23
CA GLU A 320 17.87 -3.61 19.15
C GLU A 320 19.23 -3.51 18.43
N GLU A 321 19.51 -4.41 17.48
CA GLU A 321 20.76 -4.40 16.70
C GLU A 321 20.92 -3.17 15.78
N TRP A 322 19.83 -2.45 15.49
CA TRP A 322 19.78 -1.48 14.38
C TRP A 322 19.81 -0.02 14.86
N TYR A 323 19.31 0.29 16.06
CA TYR A 323 18.96 1.68 16.42
C TYR A 323 19.78 2.31 17.55
N GLY A 324 20.83 1.67 18.08
CA GLY A 324 21.81 2.34 18.96
C GLY A 324 21.18 3.21 20.07
N GLU A 325 21.48 4.51 20.11
CA GLU A 325 20.95 5.45 21.12
C GLU A 325 19.42 5.62 21.09
N ASP A 326 18.80 5.51 19.91
CA ASP A 326 17.35 5.60 19.77
C ASP A 326 16.63 4.42 20.44
N TYR A 327 17.32 3.31 20.68
CA TYR A 327 16.84 2.22 21.52
C TYR A 327 16.57 2.65 22.97
N ILE A 328 17.33 3.62 23.50
CA ILE A 328 17.16 4.13 24.86
C ILE A 328 15.76 4.76 25.01
N PHE A 329 15.24 5.41 23.97
CA PHE A 329 13.89 5.94 23.98
C PHE A 329 12.84 4.83 24.12
N LEU A 330 12.97 3.73 23.37
CA LEU A 330 12.01 2.62 23.39
C LEU A 330 12.08 1.73 24.63
N SER A 331 13.21 1.74 25.34
CA SER A 331 13.38 0.97 26.60
C SER A 331 12.67 1.62 27.80
N ARG A 332 12.43 2.94 27.75
CA ARG A 332 11.72 3.69 28.80
C ARG A 332 10.24 3.34 28.81
N THR A 333 9.58 3.50 29.95
CA THR A 333 8.12 3.37 30.05
C THR A 333 7.43 4.62 29.51
N TRP A 334 6.16 4.50 29.10
CA TRP A 334 5.36 5.66 28.66
C TRP A 334 5.36 6.78 29.71
N ARG A 335 5.24 6.41 30.99
CA ARG A 335 5.33 7.35 32.11
C ARG A 335 6.65 8.09 32.16
N ALA A 336 7.77 7.36 32.08
CA ALA A 336 9.11 7.96 32.11
C ALA A 336 9.32 8.92 30.92
N ILE A 337 8.83 8.57 29.72
CA ILE A 337 8.85 9.46 28.55
C ILE A 337 8.01 10.72 28.83
N CYS A 338 6.80 10.58 29.37
CA CYS A 338 5.98 11.74 29.69
C CYS A 338 6.65 12.63 30.76
N GLU A 339 7.32 12.06 31.76
CA GLU A 339 8.04 12.83 32.79
C GLU A 339 9.25 13.58 32.21
N GLU A 340 9.98 12.93 31.29
CA GLU A 340 11.14 13.52 30.60
C GLU A 340 10.75 14.65 29.65
N TYR A 341 9.74 14.44 28.80
CA TYR A 341 9.33 15.41 27.79
C TYR A 341 8.39 16.49 28.36
N PHE A 342 7.74 16.26 29.51
CA PHE A 342 6.93 17.26 30.18
C PHE A 342 7.46 17.58 31.60
N PRO A 343 8.69 18.13 31.73
CA PRO A 343 9.29 18.41 33.03
C PRO A 343 8.73 19.69 33.67
N ASN A 344 8.26 20.64 32.84
CA ASN A 344 7.79 21.94 33.30
C ASN A 344 6.47 21.81 34.11
N PRO A 345 6.36 22.42 35.30
CA PRO A 345 5.11 22.48 36.06
C PRO A 345 3.90 22.99 35.29
N ALA A 346 4.09 23.88 34.30
CA ALA A 346 3.03 24.37 33.43
C ALA A 346 2.41 23.26 32.55
N HIS A 347 3.12 22.15 32.32
CA HIS A 347 2.66 21.01 31.53
C HIS A 347 2.02 19.90 32.39
N VAL A 348 1.82 20.11 33.70
CA VAL A 348 1.28 19.06 34.60
C VAL A 348 -0.06 18.52 34.09
N GLU A 349 -0.96 19.38 33.65
CA GLU A 349 -2.27 18.94 33.15
C GLU A 349 -2.15 18.14 31.85
N LEU A 350 -1.38 18.64 30.87
CA LEU A 350 -1.10 17.92 29.63
C LEU A 350 -0.48 16.55 29.93
N ARG A 351 0.53 16.52 30.80
CA ARG A 351 1.19 15.28 31.22
C ARG A 351 0.19 14.30 31.83
N GLN A 352 -0.71 14.73 32.70
CA GLN A 352 -1.75 13.85 33.24
C GLN A 352 -2.70 13.33 32.16
N LYS A 353 -3.16 14.18 31.24
CA LYS A 353 -4.01 13.77 30.12
C LYS A 353 -3.33 12.73 29.22
N VAL A 354 -2.06 12.94 28.91
CA VAL A 354 -1.25 12.02 28.09
C VAL A 354 -0.93 10.71 28.84
N LEU A 355 -0.71 10.77 30.15
CA LEU A 355 -0.54 9.58 31.00
C LEU A 355 -1.82 8.73 31.03
N CYS A 356 -3.01 9.36 31.15
CA CYS A 356 -4.29 8.68 31.17
C CYS A 356 -4.55 7.83 29.90
N LEU A 357 -3.90 8.15 28.78
CA LEU A 357 -3.99 7.32 27.56
C LEU A 357 -3.54 5.87 27.81
N GLN A 358 -2.53 5.67 28.67
CA GLN A 358 -2.07 4.35 29.02
C GLN A 358 -3.13 3.54 29.76
N ASP A 359 -3.94 4.18 30.60
CA ASP A 359 -5.00 3.54 31.37
C ASP A 359 -6.21 3.23 30.49
N ILE A 360 -6.56 4.15 29.59
CA ILE A 360 -7.70 4.03 28.67
C ILE A 360 -7.41 3.01 27.56
N TYR A 361 -6.31 3.20 26.81
CA TYR A 361 -6.01 2.43 25.60
C TYR A 361 -5.06 1.26 25.84
N GLY A 362 -4.22 1.33 26.88
CA GLY A 362 -3.21 0.31 27.16
C GLY A 362 -3.76 -1.12 27.32
N PRO A 363 -4.87 -1.35 28.06
CA PRO A 363 -5.46 -2.69 28.15
C PRO A 363 -5.93 -3.24 26.80
N ALA A 364 -6.52 -2.41 25.94
CA ALA A 364 -6.93 -2.82 24.60
C ALA A 364 -5.72 -3.12 23.71
N MET A 365 -4.69 -2.27 23.75
CA MET A 365 -3.45 -2.46 22.99
C MET A 365 -2.71 -3.74 23.40
N ARG A 366 -2.53 -4.01 24.70
CA ARG A 366 -1.89 -5.24 25.18
C ARG A 366 -2.66 -6.52 24.81
N ARG A 367 -3.99 -6.45 24.73
CA ARG A 367 -4.82 -7.57 24.27
C ARG A 367 -4.68 -7.81 22.77
N ARG A 368 -4.67 -6.75 21.96
CA ARG A 368 -4.52 -6.82 20.51
C ARG A 368 -3.10 -7.21 20.09
N HIS A 369 -2.10 -6.70 20.80
CA HIS A 369 -0.68 -6.83 20.50
C HIS A 369 0.09 -7.22 21.76
N PRO A 370 -0.01 -8.49 22.19
CA PRO A 370 0.66 -8.95 23.40
C PRO A 370 2.19 -8.81 23.25
N PRO A 371 2.90 -8.39 24.31
CA PRO A 371 4.36 -8.43 24.33
C PRO A 371 4.84 -9.85 24.04
N ARG A 372 5.85 -9.98 23.18
CA ARG A 372 6.53 -11.27 23.00
C ARG A 372 7.28 -11.60 24.30
N ARG A 373 7.13 -12.84 24.76
CA ARG A 373 7.83 -13.36 25.94
C ARG A 373 9.24 -13.76 25.60
#